data_AF-A0A1E1W164-F1
#
_entry.id   AF-A0A1E1W164-F1
#
_cell.length_a   1.000
_cell.length_b   1.000
_cell.length_c   1.000
_cell.angle_alpha   90.00
_cell.angle_beta   90.00
_cell.angle_gamma   90.00
#
_symmetry.space_group_name_H-M   'P 1'
#
loop_
_entity.id
_entity.type
_entity.pdbx_description
1 polymer ?
#
loop_
_entity_poly.entity_id
_entity_poly.type
_entity_poly.pdbx_seq_one_letter_code
_entity_poly.pdbx_strand_id
1 'polypeptide(L)'
;RYDTWPGSFEKCSLLTAALTHLGLYILMMLGFLNQLLFKPRGAVERNREGYAPLYNPFEQFFSRYVYRRVRHIFNRPICSAPGATLVLKERHTDDYNWTFSWSGSRRTCINLGSYNYLGFA
;
A
#
# COMPACT_ATOMS: atom_id res chain seq x y z
N ARG A 1 -2.24 -26.26 24.58
CA ARG A 1 -1.09 -26.59 23.69
C ARG A 1 -1.37 -25.84 22.40
N TYR A 2 -0.73 -24.70 22.16
CA TYR A 2 -0.97 -23.96 20.92
C TYR A 2 -0.34 -24.76 19.78
N ASP A 3 -1.08 -25.01 18.71
CA ASP A 3 -0.54 -25.61 17.50
C ASP A 3 0.48 -24.64 16.90
N THR A 4 1.76 -24.90 17.17
CA THR A 4 2.89 -24.27 16.48
C THR A 4 3.22 -25.01 15.19
N TRP A 5 2.28 -25.80 14.65
CA TRP A 5 2.48 -26.48 13.39
C TRP A 5 2.68 -25.40 12.33
N PRO A 6 3.82 -25.36 11.61
CA PRO A 6 4.18 -24.24 10.74
C PRO A 6 3.21 -23.95 9.58
N GLY A 7 2.08 -24.66 9.49
CA GLY A 7 1.24 -24.73 8.32
C GLY A 7 1.94 -25.48 7.19
N SER A 8 1.19 -26.22 6.39
CA SER A 8 1.67 -26.71 5.10
C SER A 8 1.72 -25.55 4.11
N PHE A 9 2.52 -24.52 4.39
CA PHE A 9 2.75 -23.47 3.40
C PHE A 9 3.68 -24.03 2.33
N GLU A 10 3.27 -23.93 1.08
CA GLU A 10 4.14 -24.25 -0.04
C GLU A 10 5.42 -23.42 0.05
N LYS A 11 6.57 -24.08 -0.13
CA LYS A 11 7.86 -23.39 -0.12
C LYS A 11 7.88 -22.40 -1.28
N CYS A 12 8.19 -21.13 -0.99
CA CYS A 12 8.34 -20.12 -2.02
C CYS A 12 9.41 -20.55 -3.02
N SER A 13 9.06 -20.62 -4.31
CA SER A 13 10.04 -20.97 -5.33
C SER A 13 11.10 -19.88 -5.43
N LEU A 14 12.34 -20.26 -5.74
CA LEU A 14 13.44 -19.31 -5.94
C LEU A 14 13.10 -18.27 -7.01
N LEU A 15 12.38 -18.68 -8.06
CA LEU A 15 11.91 -17.78 -9.11
C LEU A 15 10.95 -16.72 -8.55
N THR A 16 9.98 -17.13 -7.73
CA THR A 16 9.02 -16.22 -7.11
C THR A 16 9.73 -15.21 -6.21
N ALA A 17 10.68 -15.68 -5.39
CA ALA A 17 11.50 -14.82 -4.55
C ALA A 17 12.30 -13.83 -5.41
N ALA A 18 13.01 -14.29 -6.45
CA ALA A 18 13.83 -13.45 -7.31
C ALA A 18 13.01 -12.37 -8.03
N LEU A 19 11.89 -12.74 -8.65
CA LEU A 19 11.01 -11.79 -9.34
C LEU A 19 10.40 -10.76 -8.39
N THR A 20 10.04 -11.16 -7.17
CA THR A 20 9.51 -10.25 -6.15
C THR A 20 10.55 -9.19 -5.76
N HIS A 21 11.79 -9.61 -5.50
CA HIS A 21 12.88 -8.68 -5.17
C HIS A 21 13.21 -7.76 -6.35
N LEU A 22 13.30 -8.33 -7.57
CA LEU A 22 13.54 -7.55 -8.79
C LEU A 22 12.46 -6.48 -8.98
N GLY A 23 11.18 -6.82 -8.82
CA GLY A 23 10.07 -5.87 -8.92
C GLY A 23 10.17 -4.75 -7.87
N LEU A 24 10.51 -5.09 -6.62
CA LEU A 24 10.72 -4.11 -5.56
C LEU A 24 11.89 -3.16 -5.87
N TYR A 25 13.01 -3.67 -6.37
CA TYR A 25 14.17 -2.85 -6.73
C TYR A 25 13.89 -1.94 -7.93
N ILE A 26 13.18 -2.43 -8.95
CA ILE A 26 12.73 -1.60 -10.08
C ILE A 26 11.84 -0.46 -9.58
N LEU A 27 10.88 -0.76 -8.70
CA LEU A 27 10.00 0.25 -8.12
C LEU A 27 10.79 1.31 -7.31
N MET A 28 11.81 0.86 -6.57
CA MET A 28 12.69 1.75 -5.81
C MET A 28 13.52 2.65 -6.74
N MET A 29 14.12 2.08 -7.79
CA MET A 29 14.89 2.80 -8.80
C MET A 29 14.04 3.88 -9.50
N LEU A 30 12.82 3.52 -9.93
CA LEU A 30 11.87 4.49 -10.51
C LEU A 30 11.45 5.56 -9.51
N GLY A 31 11.42 5.22 -8.21
CA GLY A 31 11.22 6.18 -7.13
C GLY A 31 12.33 7.23 -7.11
N PHE A 32 13.59 6.81 -7.08
CA PHE A 32 14.75 7.71 -7.05
C PHE A 32 14.85 8.58 -8.30
N LEU A 33 14.61 8.01 -9.49
CA LEU A 33 14.57 8.78 -10.73
C LEU A 33 13.50 9.87 -10.69
N ASN A 34 12.31 9.54 -10.17
CA ASN A 34 11.24 10.53 -10.03
C ASN A 34 11.59 11.60 -8.98
N GLN A 35 12.28 11.25 -7.90
CA GLN A 35 12.76 12.22 -6.92
C GLN A 35 13.78 13.20 -7.51
N LEU A 36 14.66 12.73 -8.40
CA LEU A 36 15.65 13.55 -9.08
C LEU A 36 15.00 14.57 -10.03
N LEU A 37 13.98 14.14 -10.77
CA LEU A 37 13.32 14.96 -11.80
C LEU A 37 12.18 15.82 -11.25
N PHE A 38 11.42 15.32 -10.28
CA PHE A 38 10.18 15.93 -9.81
C PHE A 38 10.08 15.88 -8.29
N LYS A 39 10.44 16.99 -7.63
CA LYS A 39 10.22 17.14 -6.18
C LYS A 39 8.82 17.71 -5.93
N PRO A 40 7.88 16.95 -5.34
CA PRO A 40 6.54 17.44 -5.11
C PRO A 40 6.54 18.54 -4.03
N ARG A 41 5.63 19.51 -4.17
CA ARG A 41 5.37 20.56 -3.18
C ARG A 41 4.57 19.99 -2.00
N GLY A 42 5.23 19.18 -1.17
CA GLY A 42 4.67 18.68 0.09
C GLY A 42 4.94 19.61 1.26
N ALA A 43 4.23 19.40 2.37
CA ALA A 43 4.57 20.05 3.64
C ALA A 43 6.01 19.68 4.04
N VAL A 44 6.76 20.68 4.50
CA VAL A 44 8.12 20.54 5.02
C VAL A 44 8.11 21.04 6.45
N GLU A 45 8.88 20.38 7.30
CA GLU A 45 9.11 20.79 8.67
C GLU A 45 9.66 22.22 8.73
N ARG A 46 9.07 23.07 9.58
CA ARG A 46 9.48 24.47 9.79
C ARG A 46 9.52 24.74 11.29
N ASN A 47 10.39 25.67 11.72
CA ASN A 47 10.49 26.14 13.11
C ASN A 47 10.71 25.01 14.13
N ARG A 48 11.67 24.11 13.86
CA ARG A 48 11.99 22.94 14.71
C ARG A 48 13.41 22.98 15.27
N GLU A 49 13.89 24.15 15.65
CA GLU A 49 15.22 24.27 16.25
C GLU A 49 15.28 23.47 17.57
N GLY A 50 16.32 22.65 17.73
CA GLY A 50 16.51 21.80 18.92
C GLY A 50 15.75 20.46 18.93
N TYR A 51 14.92 20.17 17.92
CA TYR A 51 14.16 18.91 17.84
C TYR A 51 14.70 17.95 16.78
N ALA A 52 14.53 16.65 17.02
CA ALA A 52 14.78 15.63 16.00
C ALA A 52 13.80 15.79 14.81
N PRO A 53 14.23 15.42 13.59
CA PRO A 53 13.33 15.34 12.43
C PRO A 53 12.13 14.44 12.71
N LEU A 54 10.94 14.81 12.24
CA LEU A 54 9.75 13.97 12.43
C LEU A 54 9.77 12.72 11.55
N TYR A 55 10.40 12.82 10.37
CA TYR A 55 10.42 11.73 9.41
C TYR A 55 11.84 11.42 8.95
N ASN A 56 12.15 10.13 8.89
CA ASN A 56 13.38 9.66 8.28
C ASN A 56 13.39 10.01 6.76
N PRO A 57 14.51 10.46 6.18
CA PRO A 57 14.62 10.71 4.74
C PRO A 57 14.13 9.56 3.86
N PHE A 58 14.41 8.30 4.25
CA PHE A 58 13.94 7.12 3.54
C PHE A 58 12.42 6.96 3.61
N GLU A 59 11.80 7.21 4.76
CA GLU A 59 10.34 7.15 4.89
C GLU A 59 9.66 8.24 4.05
N GLN A 60 10.22 9.45 4.03
CA GLN A 60 9.71 10.53 3.18
C GLN A 60 9.78 10.14 1.70
N PHE A 61 10.90 9.55 1.29
CA PHE A 61 11.10 9.03 -0.06
C PHE A 61 10.09 7.93 -0.40
N PHE A 62 10.04 6.88 0.43
CA PHE A 62 9.16 5.74 0.23
C PHE A 62 7.70 6.17 0.15
N SER A 63 7.24 7.01 1.08
CA SER A 63 5.87 7.53 1.10
C SER A 63 5.52 8.29 -0.19
N ARG A 64 6.39 9.21 -0.63
CA ARG A 64 6.12 10.11 -1.76
C ARG A 64 6.23 9.44 -3.13
N TYR A 65 7.22 8.56 -3.32
CA TYR A 65 7.58 8.06 -4.65
C TYR A 65 7.25 6.60 -4.89
N VAL A 66 7.11 5.81 -3.83
CA VAL A 66 6.79 4.37 -3.90
C VAL A 66 5.35 4.14 -3.48
N TYR A 67 5.03 4.35 -2.21
CA TYR A 67 3.73 4.02 -1.63
C TYR A 67 2.56 4.79 -2.25
N ARG A 68 2.72 6.09 -2.54
CA ARG A 68 1.69 6.90 -3.19
C ARG A 68 1.19 6.28 -4.51
N ARG A 69 2.03 5.58 -5.27
CA ARG A 69 1.61 4.93 -6.53
C ARG A 69 0.63 3.78 -6.29
N VAL A 70 0.85 2.99 -5.24
CA VAL A 70 0.06 1.78 -4.96
C VAL A 70 -1.11 2.03 -4.00
N ARG A 71 -1.14 3.14 -3.25
CA ARG A 71 -2.20 3.36 -2.23
C ARG A 71 -3.64 3.35 -2.77
N HIS A 72 -3.84 3.57 -4.07
CA HIS A 72 -5.16 3.52 -4.70
C HIS A 72 -5.79 2.12 -4.68
N ILE A 73 -4.98 1.06 -4.66
CA ILE A 73 -5.44 -0.33 -4.48
C ILE A 73 -5.39 -0.77 -3.02
N PHE A 74 -4.40 -0.33 -2.24
CA PHE A 74 -4.22 -0.84 -0.88
C PHE A 74 -5.16 -0.17 0.13
N ASN A 75 -5.50 1.11 -0.07
CA ASN A 75 -6.29 1.87 0.90
C ASN A 75 -7.73 2.07 0.43
N ARG A 76 -8.32 1.09 -0.26
CA ARG A 76 -9.71 1.17 -0.72
C ARG A 76 -10.66 1.05 0.48
N PRO A 77 -11.55 2.03 0.73
CA PRO A 77 -12.46 1.95 1.87
C PRO A 77 -13.47 0.82 1.65
N ILE A 78 -13.59 -0.07 2.63
CA ILE A 78 -14.60 -1.13 2.68
C ILE A 78 -15.81 -0.58 3.44
N CYS A 79 -17.01 -0.85 2.93
CA CYS A 79 -18.28 -0.36 3.47
C CYS A 79 -19.29 -1.47 3.77
N SER A 80 -18.85 -2.72 3.82
CA SER A 80 -19.64 -3.88 4.24
C SER A 80 -18.98 -4.57 5.43
N ALA A 81 -19.71 -5.50 6.05
CA ALA A 81 -19.09 -6.51 6.89
C ALA A 81 -18.10 -7.37 6.07
N PRO A 82 -17.08 -7.96 6.69
CA PRO A 82 -16.21 -8.93 6.03
C PRO A 82 -17.04 -10.18 5.65
N GLY A 83 -16.83 -10.69 4.43
CA GLY A 83 -17.52 -11.88 3.91
C GLY A 83 -16.90 -12.35 2.59
N ALA A 84 -17.56 -13.32 1.92
CA ALA A 84 -17.14 -13.84 0.60
C ALA A 84 -17.10 -12.74 -0.48
N THR A 85 -17.99 -11.77 -0.35
CA THR A 85 -17.97 -10.54 -1.12
C THR A 85 -17.87 -9.35 -0.17
N LEU A 86 -17.27 -8.26 -0.66
CA LEU A 86 -17.15 -7.00 0.05
C LEU A 86 -17.58 -5.85 -0.83
N VAL A 87 -18.06 -4.78 -0.21
CA VAL A 87 -18.49 -3.56 -0.91
C VAL A 87 -17.42 -2.49 -0.72
N LEU A 88 -16.82 -2.04 -1.83
CA LEU A 88 -15.82 -0.98 -1.84
C LEU A 88 -16.47 0.36 -2.17
N LYS A 89 -16.03 1.43 -1.51
CA LYS A 89 -16.32 2.80 -1.91
C LYS A 89 -15.43 3.18 -3.08
N GLU A 90 -16.03 3.45 -4.24
CA GLU A 90 -15.27 3.87 -5.40
C GLU A 90 -14.76 5.31 -5.23
N ARG A 91 -13.56 5.55 -5.72
CA ARG A 91 -12.88 6.84 -5.63
C ARG A 91 -12.07 7.07 -6.89
N HIS A 92 -11.91 8.34 -7.23
CA HIS A 92 -10.99 8.81 -8.27
C HIS A 92 -9.98 9.77 -7.66
N THR A 93 -8.94 10.08 -8.43
CA THR A 93 -7.85 10.98 -8.06
C THR A 93 -7.36 11.65 -9.32
N ASP A 94 -7.31 12.98 -9.29
CA ASP A 94 -6.82 13.81 -10.40
C ASP A 94 -5.40 14.34 -10.12
N ASP A 95 -4.84 13.98 -8.97
CA ASP A 95 -3.57 14.46 -8.44
C ASP A 95 -2.60 13.30 -8.16
N TYR A 96 -2.65 12.25 -8.97
CA TYR A 96 -1.70 11.13 -8.90
C TYR A 96 -1.64 10.47 -7.51
N ASN A 97 -2.82 10.20 -6.94
CA ASN A 97 -3.06 9.59 -5.64
C ASN A 97 -2.61 10.43 -4.43
N TRP A 98 -2.49 11.76 -4.55
CA TRP A 98 -2.29 12.62 -3.38
C TRP A 98 -3.56 12.69 -2.54
N THR A 99 -4.69 12.95 -3.18
CA THR A 99 -6.02 12.96 -2.58
C THR A 99 -6.96 12.04 -3.33
N PHE A 100 -8.09 11.72 -2.70
CA PHE A 100 -9.12 10.86 -3.30
C PHE A 100 -10.49 11.47 -3.07
N SER A 101 -11.24 11.60 -4.16
CA SER A 101 -12.63 12.05 -4.16
C SER A 101 -13.57 10.87 -4.31
N TRP A 102 -14.69 10.91 -3.61
CA TRP A 102 -15.73 9.89 -3.75
C TRP A 102 -16.40 10.02 -5.12
N SER A 103 -16.59 8.91 -5.83
CA SER A 103 -17.23 8.90 -7.14
C SER A 103 -18.77 8.87 -7.11
N GLY A 104 -19.40 8.78 -5.93
CA GLY A 104 -20.84 8.52 -5.81
C GLY A 104 -21.19 7.03 -5.75
N SER A 105 -20.35 6.19 -6.32
CA SER A 105 -20.64 4.76 -6.52
C SER A 105 -20.01 3.85 -5.46
N ARG A 106 -20.59 2.66 -5.33
CA ARG A 106 -20.05 1.54 -4.55
C ARG A 106 -20.00 0.32 -5.46
N ARG A 107 -18.99 -0.52 -5.26
CA ARG A 107 -18.80 -1.73 -6.07
C ARG A 107 -18.63 -2.95 -5.20
N THR A 108 -19.41 -3.99 -5.49
CA THR A 108 -19.26 -5.30 -4.86
C THR A 108 -18.16 -6.08 -5.56
N CYS A 109 -17.24 -6.65 -4.78
CA CYS A 109 -16.10 -7.43 -5.26
C CYS A 109 -15.98 -8.73 -4.46
N ILE A 110 -15.35 -9.75 -5.03
CA ILE A 110 -14.96 -10.96 -4.31
C ILE A 110 -13.85 -10.59 -3.31
N ASN A 111 -13.97 -11.08 -2.08
CA ASN A 111 -12.93 -10.91 -1.07
C ASN A 111 -11.89 -12.03 -1.22
N LEU A 112 -10.70 -11.70 -1.71
CA LEU A 112 -9.59 -12.65 -1.83
C LEU A 112 -8.54 -12.48 -0.72
N GLY A 113 -8.61 -11.38 0.04
CA GLY A 113 -7.55 -10.99 0.97
C GLY A 113 -7.82 -11.35 2.43
N SER A 114 -9.07 -11.29 2.87
CA SER A 114 -9.46 -11.59 4.25
C SER A 114 -10.57 -12.63 4.35
N TYR A 115 -11.00 -13.20 3.22
CA TYR A 115 -12.03 -14.21 3.24
C TYR A 115 -11.53 -15.43 4.00
N ASN A 116 -12.27 -15.75 5.06
CA ASN A 116 -12.19 -16.99 5.79
C ASN A 116 -10.82 -17.33 6.41
N TYR A 117 -10.16 -16.35 7.04
CA TYR A 117 -8.96 -16.65 7.84
C TYR A 117 -9.27 -17.42 9.14
N LEU A 118 -10.55 -17.55 9.53
CA LEU A 118 -10.99 -18.15 10.80
C LEU A 118 -12.04 -19.26 10.66
N GLY A 119 -12.46 -19.64 9.45
CA GLY A 119 -13.41 -20.74 9.24
C GLY A 119 -14.89 -20.40 9.51
N PHE A 120 -15.25 -19.13 9.77
CA PHE A 120 -16.61 -18.72 10.15
C PHE A 120 -17.48 -18.17 9.01
N ALA A 121 -16.98 -18.21 7.76
CA ALA A 121 -17.68 -17.67 6.60
C ALA A 121 -18.47 -18.73 5.84
#